data_AF-A0A845ZSM3-F1
#
_entry.id   AF-A0A845ZSM3-F1
#
_cell.length_a   1.000
_cell.length_b   1.000
_cell.length_c   1.000
_cell.angle_alpha   90.00
_cell.angle_beta   90.00
_cell.angle_gamma   90.00
#
_symmetry.space_group_name_H-M   'P 1'
#
loop_
_entity.id
_entity.type
_entity.pdbx_description
1 polymer ?
#
loop_
_entity_poly.entity_id
_entity_poly.type
_entity_poly.pdbx_seq_one_letter_code
_entity_poly.pdbx_strand_id
1 'polypeptide(L)'
;MSYQQEKQVAIEAALAAAKICEQVRSERVTQAMEKSDKSPVTVADYGSQAVICRLLAQGFPNDPVVGEEDAADLVEPTMANQLAQVTSYVQSVTNDATPEAVVSWINLGNGEIGPRYWTLDPIDGTKGFLRND
;
A
#
# COMPACT_ATOMS: atom_id res chain seq x y z
N MET A 1 -28.76 2.68 0.99
CA MET A 1 -28.37 1.81 -0.15
C MET A 1 -27.42 0.74 0.36
N SER A 2 -27.31 -0.41 -0.30
CA SER A 2 -26.26 -1.39 0.04
C SER A 2 -24.87 -0.74 -0.12
N TYR A 3 -23.92 -1.12 0.72
CA TYR A 3 -22.50 -0.75 0.65
C TYR A 3 -22.12 0.74 0.76
N GLN A 4 -22.93 1.58 1.44
CA GLN A 4 -22.62 3.01 1.56
C GLN A 4 -21.38 3.30 2.41
N GLN A 5 -21.20 2.57 3.51
CA GLN A 5 -20.03 2.74 4.38
C GLN A 5 -18.76 2.26 3.67
N GLU A 6 -18.84 1.11 2.99
CA GLU A 6 -17.78 0.50 2.21
C GLU A 6 -17.29 1.46 1.12
N LYS A 7 -18.22 2.04 0.36
CA LYS A 7 -17.88 3.04 -0.65
C LYS A 7 -17.17 4.24 -0.03
N GLN A 8 -17.64 4.75 1.10
CA GLN A 8 -17.03 5.91 1.75
C GLN A 8 -15.60 5.60 2.21
N VAL A 9 -15.39 4.47 2.88
CA VAL A 9 -14.05 4.03 3.32
C VAL A 9 -13.13 3.78 2.13
N ALA A 10 -13.62 3.17 1.05
CA ALA A 10 -12.83 2.92 -0.15
C ALA A 10 -12.38 4.24 -0.82
N ILE A 11 -13.25 5.25 -0.87
CA ILE A 11 -12.88 6.58 -1.38
C ILE A 11 -11.81 7.23 -0.51
N GLU A 12 -11.98 7.19 0.82
CA GLU A 12 -11.00 7.76 1.76
C GLU A 12 -9.64 7.06 1.64
N ALA A 13 -9.64 5.73 1.53
CA ALA A 13 -8.45 4.92 1.33
C ALA A 13 -7.75 5.24 0.00
N ALA A 14 -8.50 5.29 -1.10
CA ALA A 14 -7.95 5.61 -2.41
C ALA A 14 -7.37 7.03 -2.46
N LEU A 15 -8.03 8.01 -1.83
CA LEU A 15 -7.52 9.38 -1.74
C LEU A 15 -6.24 9.48 -0.91
N ALA A 16 -6.11 8.68 0.16
CA ALA A 16 -4.88 8.64 0.95
C ALA A 16 -3.71 8.02 0.17
N ALA A 17 -3.95 6.91 -0.54
CA ALA A 17 -2.96 6.30 -1.43
C ALA A 17 -2.55 7.25 -2.57
N ALA A 18 -3.52 7.93 -3.19
CA ALA A 18 -3.24 8.90 -4.26
C ALA A 18 -2.27 10.01 -3.81
N LYS A 19 -2.38 10.50 -2.57
CA LYS A 19 -1.43 11.49 -2.01
C LYS A 19 -0.02 10.94 -1.91
N ILE A 20 0.14 9.68 -1.49
CA ILE A 20 1.44 9.01 -1.45
C ILE A 20 2.02 8.90 -2.87
N CYS A 21 1.23 8.40 -3.82
CA CYS A 21 1.65 8.27 -5.22
C CYS A 21 2.07 9.61 -5.84
N GLU A 22 1.28 10.67 -5.62
CA GLU A 22 1.59 12.02 -6.09
C GLU A 22 2.87 12.56 -5.46
N GLN A 23 3.07 12.34 -4.16
CA GLN A 23 4.26 12.80 -3.46
C GLN A 23 5.52 12.10 -4.00
N VAL A 24 5.50 10.77 -4.10
CA VAL A 24 6.61 9.96 -4.67
C VAL A 24 6.94 10.42 -6.08
N ARG A 25 5.91 10.65 -6.92
CA ARG A 25 6.07 11.15 -8.29
C ARG A 25 6.69 12.55 -8.31
N SER A 26 6.23 13.45 -7.44
CA SER A 26 6.71 14.84 -7.37
C SER A 26 8.17 14.94 -6.94
N GLU A 27 8.61 14.09 -6.02
CA GLU A 27 9.98 14.02 -5.53
C GLU A 27 10.90 13.23 -6.48
N ARG A 28 10.35 12.66 -7.56
CA ARG A 28 11.04 11.81 -8.54
C ARG A 28 11.73 10.61 -7.88
N VAL A 29 11.17 10.11 -6.78
CA VAL A 29 11.63 8.90 -6.10
C VAL A 29 10.96 7.69 -6.76
N THR A 30 11.13 7.57 -8.07
CA THR A 30 10.60 6.46 -8.88
C THR A 30 11.68 5.40 -9.09
N GLN A 31 12.38 5.02 -8.02
CA GLN A 31 13.27 3.87 -8.07
C GLN A 31 12.44 2.59 -7.94
N ALA A 32 12.50 1.76 -8.98
CA ALA A 32 11.95 0.42 -8.93
C ALA A 32 12.84 -0.45 -8.03
N MET A 33 12.19 -1.17 -7.14
CA MET A 33 12.70 -2.37 -6.50
C MET A 33 12.27 -3.56 -7.37
N GLU A 34 13.04 -4.63 -7.32
CA GLU A 34 12.73 -5.87 -8.04
C GLU A 34 12.33 -6.91 -7.01
N LYS A 35 11.10 -7.44 -7.12
CA LYS A 35 10.62 -8.56 -6.32
C LYS A 35 11.38 -9.83 -6.68
N SER A 36 11.30 -10.84 -5.82
CA SER A 36 11.88 -12.16 -6.10
C SER A 36 11.45 -12.79 -7.43
N ASP A 37 10.26 -12.44 -7.94
CA ASP A 37 9.71 -12.89 -9.23
C ASP A 37 10.06 -11.97 -10.43
N LYS A 38 10.90 -10.95 -10.22
CA LYS A 38 11.34 -9.94 -11.19
C LYS A 38 10.28 -8.93 -11.64
N SER A 39 9.14 -8.89 -10.96
CA SER A 39 8.19 -7.79 -11.15
C SER A 39 8.73 -6.51 -10.49
N PRO A 40 8.51 -5.32 -11.12
CA PRO A 40 8.90 -4.05 -10.53
C PRO A 40 7.88 -3.64 -9.46
N VAL A 41 8.38 -3.19 -8.31
CA VAL A 41 7.58 -2.60 -7.23
C VAL A 41 8.25 -1.30 -6.77
N THR A 42 7.51 -0.31 -6.32
CA THR A 42 8.06 0.96 -5.83
C THR A 42 7.66 1.23 -4.38
N VAL A 43 8.29 2.25 -3.78
CA VAL A 43 7.89 2.73 -2.45
C VAL A 43 6.44 3.24 -2.43
N ALA A 44 5.90 3.65 -3.59
CA ALA A 44 4.50 4.06 -3.71
C ALA A 44 3.53 2.88 -3.64
N ASP A 45 3.87 1.72 -4.22
CA ASP A 45 3.04 0.50 -4.15
C ASP A 45 2.91 0.05 -2.69
N TYR A 46 4.04 -0.10 -1.98
CA TYR A 46 4.04 -0.45 -0.56
C TYR A 46 3.31 0.57 0.31
N GLY A 47 3.57 1.87 0.11
CA GLY A 47 2.92 2.92 0.89
C GLY A 47 1.41 2.98 0.66
N SER A 48 0.97 2.81 -0.59
CA SER A 48 -0.44 2.77 -0.97
C SER A 48 -1.14 1.57 -0.35
N GLN A 49 -0.56 0.37 -0.44
CA GLN A 49 -1.14 -0.81 0.18
C GLN A 49 -1.22 -0.67 1.70
N ALA A 50 -0.16 -0.17 2.35
CA ALA A 50 -0.15 0.06 3.80
C ALA A 50 -1.32 0.95 4.25
N VAL A 51 -1.50 2.11 3.61
CA VAL A 51 -2.55 3.05 4.04
C VAL A 51 -3.96 2.54 3.71
N ILE A 52 -4.15 1.88 2.57
CA ILE A 52 -5.45 1.33 2.19
C ILE A 52 -5.84 0.22 3.16
N CYS A 53 -4.97 -0.76 3.38
CA CYS A 53 -5.22 -1.86 4.31
C CYS A 53 -5.49 -1.38 5.73
N ARG A 54 -4.74 -0.38 6.21
CA ARG A 54 -4.99 0.25 7.52
C ARG A 54 -6.41 0.82 7.63
N LEU A 55 -6.84 1.60 6.64
CA LEU A 55 -8.16 2.25 6.65
C LEU A 55 -9.30 1.24 6.50
N LEU A 56 -9.11 0.22 5.66
CA LEU A 56 -10.05 -0.89 5.54
C LEU A 56 -10.19 -1.65 6.87
N ALA A 57 -9.09 -1.98 7.54
CA ALA A 57 -9.14 -2.67 8.84
C ALA A 57 -9.78 -1.84 9.96
N GLN A 58 -9.70 -0.51 9.90
CA GLN A 58 -10.39 0.37 10.85
C GLN A 58 -11.92 0.36 10.65
N GLY A 59 -12.38 0.33 9.39
CA GLY A 59 -13.80 0.29 9.05
C GLY A 59 -14.42 -1.11 9.11
N PHE A 60 -13.63 -2.13 8.78
CA PHE A 60 -14.06 -3.52 8.56
C PHE A 60 -13.00 -4.52 9.07
N PRO A 61 -12.78 -4.62 10.39
CA PRO A 61 -11.67 -5.40 10.97
C PRO A 61 -11.73 -6.91 10.70
N ASN A 62 -12.87 -7.44 10.25
CA ASN A 62 -13.06 -8.86 9.95
C ASN A 62 -13.11 -9.16 8.45
N ASP A 63 -13.03 -8.14 7.59
CA ASP A 63 -13.03 -8.35 6.14
C ASP A 63 -11.58 -8.61 5.68
N PRO A 64 -11.31 -9.76 5.03
CA PRO A 64 -10.01 -10.01 4.42
C PRO A 64 -9.74 -9.00 3.30
N VAL A 65 -8.48 -8.62 3.14
CA VAL A 65 -7.99 -7.91 1.95
C VAL A 65 -7.08 -8.86 1.19
N VAL A 66 -7.31 -8.99 -0.11
CA VAL A 66 -6.42 -9.70 -1.05
C VAL A 66 -5.69 -8.61 -1.84
N GLY A 67 -4.46 -8.31 -1.40
CA GLY A 67 -3.56 -7.34 -2.01
C GLY A 67 -2.52 -8.00 -2.93
N GLU A 68 -1.87 -7.21 -3.77
CA GLU A 68 -0.77 -7.68 -4.62
C GLU A 68 0.56 -7.81 -3.86
N GLU A 69 0.81 -6.90 -2.92
CA GLU A 69 2.11 -6.82 -2.26
C GLU A 69 2.15 -7.54 -0.92
N ASP A 70 3.34 -7.97 -0.52
CA ASP A 70 3.63 -8.45 0.83
C ASP A 70 4.96 -7.85 1.29
N ALA A 71 5.17 -7.79 2.61
CA ALA A 71 6.33 -7.12 3.17
C ALA A 71 7.58 -8.01 3.29
N ALA A 72 7.57 -9.26 2.80
CA ALA A 72 8.66 -10.21 3.04
C ALA A 72 10.00 -9.71 2.48
N ASP A 73 10.02 -9.21 1.25
CA ASP A 73 11.23 -8.63 0.65
C ASP A 73 11.61 -7.28 1.32
N LEU A 74 10.61 -6.50 1.76
CA LEU A 74 10.81 -5.16 2.34
C LEU A 74 11.46 -5.18 3.72
N VAL A 75 11.30 -6.26 4.49
CA VAL A 75 11.90 -6.41 5.83
C VAL A 75 13.34 -6.90 5.81
N GLU A 76 13.87 -7.30 4.65
CA GLU A 76 15.26 -7.72 4.52
C GLU A 76 16.22 -6.58 4.87
N PRO A 77 17.36 -6.84 5.55
CA PRO A 77 18.30 -5.79 5.95
C PRO A 77 18.82 -4.94 4.78
N THR A 78 18.87 -5.50 3.57
CA THR A 78 19.27 -4.81 2.34
C THR A 78 18.27 -3.73 1.91
N MET A 79 17.02 -3.82 2.38
CA MET A 79 15.90 -2.94 2.04
C MET A 79 15.55 -1.94 3.16
N ALA A 80 16.38 -1.85 4.20
CA ALA A 80 16.12 -0.99 5.37
C ALA A 80 15.90 0.49 5.00
N ASN A 81 16.62 1.01 3.99
CA ASN A 81 16.43 2.38 3.51
C ASN A 81 15.07 2.55 2.82
N GLN A 82 14.63 1.55 2.06
CA GLN A 82 13.36 1.53 1.36
C GLN A 82 12.20 1.45 2.37
N LEU A 83 12.30 0.59 3.38
CA LEU A 83 11.32 0.54 4.46
C LEU A 83 11.22 1.89 5.20
N ALA A 84 12.35 2.56 5.46
CA ALA A 84 12.36 3.89 6.04
C ALA A 84 11.68 4.94 5.12
N GLN A 85 11.91 4.86 3.80
CA GLN A 85 11.25 5.73 2.83
C GLN A 85 9.74 5.48 2.76
N VAL A 86 9.30 4.23 2.66
CA VAL A 86 7.88 3.86 2.70
C VAL A 86 7.25 4.41 3.98
N THR A 87 7.90 4.21 5.12
CA THR A 87 7.41 4.74 6.41
C THR A 87 7.27 6.27 6.38
N SER A 88 8.24 6.99 5.84
CA SER A 88 8.19 8.45 5.68
C SER A 88 7.01 8.91 4.82
N TYR A 89 6.72 8.20 3.72
CA TYR A 89 5.55 8.52 2.88
C TYR A 89 4.23 8.19 3.57
N VAL A 90 4.14 7.06 4.28
CA VAL A 90 2.93 6.74 5.06
C VAL A 90 2.73 7.74 6.20
N GLN A 91 3.80 8.26 6.80
CA GLN A 91 3.72 9.31 7.82
C GLN A 91 3.12 10.62 7.30
N SER A 92 3.22 10.93 6.00
CA SER A 92 2.62 12.14 5.43
C SER A 92 1.08 12.10 5.40
N VAL A 93 0.49 10.91 5.52
CA VAL A 93 -0.96 10.68 5.58
C VAL A 93 -1.44 10.22 6.96
N THR A 94 -0.57 9.61 7.78
CA THR A 94 -0.92 9.20 9.15
C THR A 94 0.27 9.27 10.12
N ASN A 95 0.11 10.05 11.19
CA ASN A 95 1.22 10.41 12.10
C ASN A 95 1.72 9.26 13.00
N ASP A 96 1.00 8.14 13.07
CA ASP A 96 1.28 6.97 13.92
C ASP A 96 2.09 5.87 13.22
N ALA A 97 2.52 6.11 11.97
CA ALA A 97 3.26 5.12 11.20
C ALA A 97 4.69 4.90 11.76
N THR A 98 4.98 3.67 12.13
CA THR A 98 6.33 3.15 12.40
C THR A 98 6.68 2.07 11.35
N PRO A 99 7.96 1.70 11.18
CA PRO A 99 8.33 0.61 10.27
C PRO A 99 7.56 -0.68 10.55
N GLU A 100 7.37 -1.04 11.82
CA GLU A 100 6.64 -2.24 12.24
C GLU A 100 5.15 -2.13 11.91
N ALA A 101 4.55 -0.96 12.13
CA ALA A 101 3.15 -0.72 11.80
C ALA A 101 2.92 -0.80 10.28
N VAL A 102 3.81 -0.19 9.49
CA VAL A 102 3.76 -0.22 8.02
C VAL A 102 3.84 -1.64 7.49
N VAL A 103 4.80 -2.43 7.97
CA VAL A 103 4.93 -3.86 7.63
C VAL A 103 3.67 -4.62 8.00
N SER A 104 3.13 -4.39 9.20
CA SER A 104 1.88 -5.01 9.64
C SER A 104 0.71 -4.63 8.74
N TRP A 105 0.60 -3.38 8.29
CA TRP A 105 -0.49 -2.92 7.44
C TRP A 105 -0.39 -3.45 6.02
N ILE A 106 0.82 -3.52 5.44
CA ILE A 106 1.03 -4.16 4.13
C ILE A 106 0.53 -5.61 4.18
N ASN A 107 0.93 -6.36 5.21
CA ASN A 107 0.59 -7.78 5.36
C ASN A 107 -0.89 -8.07 5.67
N LEU A 108 -1.71 -7.05 5.99
CA LEU A 108 -3.17 -7.24 6.01
C LEU A 108 -3.72 -7.57 4.61
N GLY A 109 -2.97 -7.29 3.55
CA GLY A 109 -3.25 -7.71 2.18
C GLY A 109 -3.06 -9.20 1.91
N ASN A 110 -2.54 -9.97 2.87
CA ASN A 110 -2.34 -11.43 2.73
C ASN A 110 -3.60 -12.22 3.11
N GLY A 111 -4.78 -11.60 3.04
CA GLY A 111 -6.05 -12.23 3.36
C GLY A 111 -6.44 -13.31 2.34
N GLU A 112 -7.28 -14.23 2.77
CA GLU A 112 -7.84 -15.27 1.91
C GLU A 112 -9.20 -14.86 1.35
N ILE A 113 -9.57 -15.42 0.19
CA ILE A 113 -10.88 -15.21 -0.42
C ILE A 113 -11.97 -15.79 0.50
N GLY A 114 -12.93 -14.94 0.86
CA GLY A 114 -14.09 -15.31 1.66
C GLY A 114 -15.42 -14.97 0.97
N PRO A 115 -16.56 -15.20 1.64
CA PRO A 115 -17.88 -14.77 1.15
C PRO A 115 -18.00 -13.25 0.94
N ARG A 116 -17.15 -12.49 1.63
CA ARG A 116 -16.96 -11.04 1.52
C ARG A 116 -15.48 -10.74 1.78
N TYR A 117 -14.87 -9.98 0.89
CA TYR A 117 -13.46 -9.60 0.96
C TYR A 117 -13.22 -8.36 0.08
N TRP A 118 -12.10 -7.70 0.29
CA TRP A 118 -11.60 -6.60 -0.54
C TRP A 118 -10.54 -7.12 -1.50
N THR A 119 -10.49 -6.57 -2.72
CA THR A 119 -9.39 -6.77 -3.67
C THR A 119 -8.63 -5.48 -3.81
N LEU A 120 -7.30 -5.55 -3.84
CA LEU A 120 -6.45 -4.38 -3.91
C LEU A 120 -5.29 -4.63 -4.87
N ASP A 121 -5.20 -3.79 -5.88
CA ASP A 121 -3.98 -3.50 -6.61
C ASP A 121 -3.58 -2.07 -6.21
N PRO A 122 -2.46 -1.86 -5.51
CA PRO A 122 -2.08 -0.54 -5.02
C PRO A 122 -1.71 0.43 -6.16
N ILE A 123 -1.14 -0.08 -7.27
CA ILE A 123 -0.84 0.68 -8.48
C ILE A 123 -0.94 -0.24 -9.70
N ASP A 124 -2.13 -0.25 -10.32
CA ASP A 124 -2.32 -0.98 -11.58
C ASP A 124 -1.45 -0.35 -12.67
N GLY A 125 -0.43 -1.09 -13.10
CA GLY A 125 0.54 -0.65 -14.10
C GLY A 125 1.74 0.11 -13.53
N THR A 126 2.43 -0.44 -12.51
CA THR A 126 3.68 0.09 -11.93
C THR A 126 4.73 0.49 -12.99
N LYS A 127 4.80 -0.22 -14.13
CA LYS A 127 5.68 0.18 -15.26
C LYS A 127 5.29 1.52 -15.89
N GLY A 128 4.00 1.82 -16.01
CA GLY A 128 3.51 3.12 -16.47
C GLY A 128 3.80 4.21 -15.44
N PHE A 129 3.60 3.91 -14.15
CA PHE A 129 3.95 4.80 -13.06
C PHE A 129 5.43 5.21 -13.08
N LEU A 130 6.34 4.25 -13.27
CA LEU A 130 7.78 4.51 -13.42
C LEU A 130 8.15 5.36 -14.64
N ARG A 131 7.36 5.28 -15.72
CA ARG A 131 7.57 6.10 -16.93
C ARG A 131 6.97 7.50 -16.85
N ASN A 132 6.12 7.77 -15.84
CA ASN A 132 5.28 8.97 -15.75
C ASN A 132 4.33 9.12 -16.96
N ASP A 133 3.80 8.00 -17.45
CA ASP A 133 2.80 7.97 -18.55
C ASP A 133 1.39 8.39 -18.09
#